data_AF-A0A9Y2MT08-F1
#
_entry.id   AF-A0A9Y2MT08-F1
#
_cell.length_a   1.000
_cell.length_b   1.000
_cell.length_c   1.000
_cell.angle_alpha   90.00
_cell.angle_beta   90.00
_cell.angle_gamma   90.00
#
_symmetry.space_group_name_H-M   'P 1'
#
loop_
_entity.id
_entity.type
_entity.pdbx_description
1 polymer ?
#
loop_
_entity_poly.entity_id
_entity_poly.type
_entity_poly.pdbx_seq_one_letter_code
_entity_poly.pdbx_strand_id
1 'polypeptide(L)'
;MRVRSAVVLGAFALVAAGCTTGGHALPAPLPPVPAAARALVAWSQAVCTSVQALQGLQTGIDEVNHTAADPSQAGFLAPEISSYVSGITGRIGQAGQGLKSVPPSGIKAADAFVTQLGKSLDEVTEKAPSDTTAQPTLAQARELATTVAALKPAAADLSKVVRGDAKLNASSNVAPACAPVRQFGPVDAAAPTRPLVEWADTMCGAVTAAMALKAQKIEDLIITDPRYARLSGFDLGSFISSAGPGVARLVETLGTVTPSGIPAADKYHDGLLASLRAVAPKLPSSDSQTADLAFQPVEQLKPQAEQIIGVLATIALPSPDLPAIEAANPVLAHSHDVAPQCRPLGSPPPTLPPAANGTDLGACAGGKCQVLVTGQADITASGLTFTASVTLSGVRILQDSGELSFGTGGSGSFGTPGHMVTVRLAGVLDGKAVLDISTG
;
A
#
# COMPACT_ATOMS: atom_id res chain seq x y z
N MET A 1 28.53 28.08 41.08
CA MET A 1 28.83 26.67 41.42
C MET A 1 29.87 26.17 40.42
N ARG A 2 31.09 25.87 40.87
CA ARG A 2 32.20 25.38 40.02
C ARG A 2 32.43 23.90 40.34
N VAL A 3 32.20 23.02 39.38
CA VAL A 3 32.45 21.57 39.53
C VAL A 3 33.88 21.29 39.08
N ARG A 4 34.71 20.78 39.99
CA ARG A 4 36.07 20.31 39.73
C ARG A 4 36.00 18.86 39.27
N SER A 5 36.54 18.56 38.10
CA SER A 5 36.74 17.19 37.62
C SER A 5 38.06 16.65 38.17
N ALA A 6 38.00 15.52 38.87
CA ALA A 6 39.16 14.78 39.35
C ALA A 6 39.67 13.85 38.25
N VAL A 7 40.94 14.02 37.87
CA VAL A 7 41.66 13.15 36.94
C VAL A 7 42.30 12.01 37.76
N VAL A 8 41.89 10.78 37.52
CA VAL A 8 42.53 9.57 38.08
C VAL A 8 43.52 9.05 37.05
N LEU A 9 44.81 9.23 37.32
CA LEU A 9 45.93 8.63 36.59
C LEU A 9 46.15 7.21 37.13
N GLY A 10 45.63 6.20 36.43
CA GLY A 10 45.93 4.79 36.68
C GLY A 10 47.17 4.36 35.89
N ALA A 11 48.26 4.07 36.59
CA ALA A 11 49.47 3.48 36.02
C ALA A 11 49.23 2.00 35.72
N PHE A 12 49.15 1.64 34.43
CA PHE A 12 49.16 0.25 33.97
C PHE A 12 50.60 -0.21 33.76
N ALA A 13 51.02 -1.21 34.53
CA ALA A 13 52.27 -1.93 34.33
C ALA A 13 52.19 -2.84 33.08
N LEU A 14 53.07 -2.59 32.12
CA LEU A 14 53.29 -3.40 30.93
C LEU A 14 54.02 -4.71 31.31
N VAL A 15 53.30 -5.83 31.27
CA VAL A 15 53.90 -7.17 31.27
C VAL A 15 54.12 -7.56 29.80
N ALA A 16 55.38 -7.49 29.36
CA ALA A 16 55.80 -7.97 28.05
C ALA A 16 55.95 -9.49 28.06
N ALA A 17 54.85 -10.20 27.84
CA ALA A 17 54.89 -11.62 27.48
C ALA A 17 55.19 -11.72 25.97
N GLY A 18 56.31 -12.35 25.61
CA GLY A 18 56.70 -12.61 24.23
C GLY A 18 55.74 -13.60 23.57
N CYS A 19 54.76 -13.09 22.82
CA CYS A 19 53.93 -13.89 21.93
C CYS A 19 54.77 -14.35 20.74
N THR A 20 55.05 -15.65 20.68
CA THR A 20 55.54 -16.32 19.48
C THR A 20 54.58 -16.05 18.33
N THR A 21 55.09 -15.44 17.25
CA THR A 21 54.37 -15.15 16.02
C THR A 21 54.02 -16.44 15.27
N GLY A 22 53.03 -17.17 15.79
CA GLY A 22 52.32 -18.17 15.01
C GLY A 22 51.62 -17.44 13.87
N GLY A 23 52.13 -17.59 12.65
CA GLY A 23 51.56 -17.00 11.44
C GLY A 23 50.17 -17.55 11.20
N HIS A 24 49.16 -16.98 11.87
CA HIS A 24 47.77 -17.18 11.50
C HIS A 24 47.60 -16.53 10.14
N ALA A 25 47.40 -17.36 9.11
CA ALA A 25 47.00 -16.91 7.80
C ALA A 25 45.85 -15.91 7.99
N LEU A 26 45.99 -14.71 7.42
CA LEU A 26 44.93 -13.71 7.46
C LEU A 26 43.65 -14.38 6.96
N PRO A 27 42.52 -14.20 7.66
CA PRO A 27 41.24 -14.74 7.19
C PRO A 27 41.00 -14.27 5.76
N ALA A 28 40.57 -15.20 4.90
CA ALA A 28 40.30 -14.89 3.50
C ALA A 28 39.34 -13.68 3.41
N PRO A 29 39.54 -12.76 2.43
CA PRO A 29 38.64 -11.64 2.21
C PRO A 29 37.19 -12.13 2.11
N LEU A 30 36.27 -11.43 2.79
CA LEU A 30 34.84 -11.75 2.68
C LEU A 30 34.37 -11.56 1.23
N PRO A 31 33.50 -12.43 0.71
CA PRO A 31 32.92 -12.24 -0.61
C PRO A 31 32.13 -10.93 -0.68
N PRO A 32 32.04 -10.30 -1.87
CA PRO A 32 31.23 -9.09 -2.06
C PRO A 32 29.74 -9.37 -1.81
N VAL A 33 29.04 -8.34 -1.32
CA VAL A 33 27.59 -8.43 -1.09
C VAL A 33 26.87 -8.56 -2.45
N PRO A 34 25.95 -9.53 -2.62
CA PRO A 34 25.17 -9.62 -3.85
C PRO A 34 24.33 -8.36 -4.09
N ALA A 35 24.08 -8.02 -5.36
CA ALA A 35 23.15 -6.95 -5.70
C ALA A 35 21.74 -7.27 -5.18
N ALA A 36 21.04 -6.24 -4.70
CA ALA A 36 19.62 -6.34 -4.36
C ALA A 36 18.80 -6.67 -5.61
N ALA A 37 17.81 -7.55 -5.48
CA ALA A 37 16.94 -7.93 -6.58
C ALA A 37 15.53 -7.37 -6.34
N ARG A 38 14.97 -6.65 -7.32
CA ARG A 38 13.63 -6.03 -7.23
C ARG A 38 12.54 -6.96 -6.69
N ALA A 39 12.49 -8.20 -7.19
CA ALA A 39 11.52 -9.20 -6.73
C ALA A 39 11.67 -9.53 -5.23
N LEU A 40 12.91 -9.62 -4.73
CA LEU A 40 13.18 -9.87 -3.31
C LEU A 40 12.97 -8.63 -2.45
N VAL A 41 13.17 -7.42 -2.99
CA VAL A 41 12.83 -6.16 -2.30
C VAL A 41 11.31 -6.05 -2.11
N ALA A 42 10.54 -6.30 -3.18
CA ALA A 42 9.07 -6.33 -3.11
C ALA A 42 8.56 -7.42 -2.15
N TRP A 43 9.15 -8.62 -2.20
CA TRP A 43 8.86 -9.69 -1.24
C TRP A 43 9.14 -9.23 0.21
N SER A 44 10.32 -8.65 0.46
CA SER A 44 10.74 -8.22 1.80
C SER A 44 9.83 -7.12 2.31
N GLN A 45 9.48 -6.14 1.47
CA GLN A 45 8.54 -5.06 1.79
C GLN A 45 7.21 -5.64 2.29
N ALA A 46 6.57 -6.50 1.51
CA ALA A 46 5.26 -7.06 1.85
C ALA A 46 5.28 -7.90 3.13
N VAL A 47 6.32 -8.72 3.32
CA VAL A 47 6.47 -9.56 4.52
C VAL A 47 6.77 -8.70 5.75
N CYS A 48 7.68 -7.73 5.67
CA CYS A 48 7.99 -6.83 6.78
C CYS A 48 6.80 -5.97 7.18
N THR A 49 6.03 -5.42 6.22
CA THR A 49 4.78 -4.69 6.50
C THR A 49 3.78 -5.58 7.23
N SER A 50 3.61 -6.83 6.77
CA SER A 50 2.71 -7.78 7.44
C SER A 50 3.17 -8.09 8.86
N VAL A 51 4.47 -8.34 9.07
CA VAL A 51 5.04 -8.60 10.40
C VAL A 51 4.91 -7.39 11.33
N GLN A 52 5.13 -6.17 10.84
CA GLN A 52 4.95 -4.93 11.61
C GLN A 52 3.48 -4.71 12.01
N ALA A 53 2.54 -4.98 11.11
CA ALA A 53 1.11 -4.90 11.40
C ALA A 53 0.73 -5.82 12.57
N LEU A 54 1.34 -7.00 12.67
CA LEU A 54 1.14 -7.96 13.76
C LEU A 54 1.75 -7.50 15.09
N GLN A 55 2.90 -6.82 15.07
CA GLN A 55 3.54 -6.29 16.28
C GLN A 55 2.64 -5.27 16.99
N GLY A 56 1.87 -4.49 16.24
CA GLY A 56 0.93 -3.50 16.79
C GLY A 56 -0.36 -4.08 17.39
N LEU A 57 -0.60 -5.39 17.31
CA LEU A 57 -1.87 -5.99 17.79
C LEU A 57 -1.94 -6.13 19.31
N GLN A 58 -0.80 -6.11 20.01
CA GLN A 58 -0.75 -6.38 21.45
C GLN A 58 -1.22 -5.19 22.30
N THR A 59 -1.19 -3.97 21.78
CA THR A 59 -1.39 -2.74 22.58
C THR A 59 -2.85 -2.41 22.87
N GLY A 60 -3.84 -3.07 22.23
CA GLY A 60 -5.25 -2.72 22.39
C GLY A 60 -5.98 -3.38 23.56
N ILE A 61 -5.51 -4.54 24.05
CA ILE A 61 -6.24 -5.29 25.09
C ILE A 61 -6.10 -4.64 26.48
N ASP A 62 -5.02 -3.89 26.71
CA ASP A 62 -4.77 -3.21 27.98
C ASP A 62 -5.80 -2.11 28.23
N GLU A 63 -6.20 -1.39 27.18
CA GLU A 63 -7.26 -0.37 27.24
C GLU A 63 -8.62 -1.00 27.57
N VAL A 64 -8.99 -2.08 26.87
CA VAL A 64 -10.23 -2.85 27.16
C VAL A 64 -10.23 -3.36 28.61
N ASN A 65 -9.10 -3.88 29.09
CA ASN A 65 -8.97 -4.35 30.48
C ASN A 65 -9.06 -3.21 31.49
N HIS A 66 -8.50 -2.04 31.18
CA HIS A 66 -8.60 -0.85 32.01
C HIS A 66 -10.05 -0.37 32.13
N THR A 67 -10.75 -0.21 31.00
CA THR A 67 -12.18 0.14 30.96
C THR A 67 -13.04 -0.89 31.70
N ALA A 68 -12.71 -2.18 31.59
CA ALA A 68 -13.42 -3.23 32.32
C ALA A 68 -13.20 -3.18 33.85
N ALA A 69 -12.08 -2.64 34.30
CA ALA A 69 -11.75 -2.53 35.72
C ALA A 69 -12.31 -1.27 36.39
N ASP A 70 -12.72 -0.27 35.60
CA ASP A 70 -13.29 1.00 36.07
C ASP A 70 -14.82 1.00 35.97
N PRO A 71 -15.57 0.87 37.09
CA PRO A 71 -17.03 0.86 37.08
C PRO A 71 -17.65 2.13 36.47
N SER A 72 -16.93 3.26 36.49
CA SER A 72 -17.41 4.51 35.91
C SER A 72 -17.45 4.48 34.37
N GLN A 73 -16.75 3.52 33.74
CA GLN A 73 -16.67 3.35 32.30
C GLN A 73 -17.48 2.17 31.75
N ALA A 74 -18.33 1.53 32.56
CA ALA A 74 -19.08 0.34 32.15
C ALA A 74 -19.89 0.53 30.84
N GLY A 75 -20.38 1.76 30.57
CA GLY A 75 -21.09 2.09 29.33
C GLY A 75 -20.23 2.12 28.06
N PHE A 76 -18.91 2.24 28.18
CA PHE A 76 -17.96 2.25 27.06
C PHE A 76 -17.37 0.87 26.77
N LEU A 77 -17.51 -0.09 27.69
CA LEU A 77 -16.86 -1.39 27.57
C LEU A 77 -17.28 -2.16 26.30
N ALA A 78 -18.57 -2.17 25.95
CA ALA A 78 -19.04 -2.91 24.77
C ALA A 78 -18.54 -2.30 23.43
N PRO A 79 -18.61 -0.96 23.22
CA PRO A 79 -17.93 -0.30 22.11
C PRO A 79 -16.42 -0.59 22.05
N GLU A 80 -15.71 -0.52 23.18
CA GLU A 80 -14.27 -0.80 23.23
C GLU A 80 -13.93 -2.24 22.86
N ILE A 81 -14.68 -3.21 23.38
CA ILE A 81 -14.52 -4.63 23.00
C ILE A 81 -14.77 -4.82 21.50
N SER A 82 -15.82 -4.20 20.96
CA SER A 82 -16.15 -4.32 19.53
C SER A 82 -15.07 -3.67 18.65
N SER A 83 -14.61 -2.48 19.02
CA SER A 83 -13.51 -1.76 18.36
C SER A 83 -12.22 -2.59 18.36
N TYR A 84 -11.87 -3.16 19.52
CA TYR A 84 -10.71 -4.02 19.67
C TYR A 84 -10.80 -5.28 18.79
N VAL A 85 -11.90 -6.03 18.88
CA VAL A 85 -12.08 -7.27 18.11
C VAL A 85 -12.07 -6.98 16.61
N SER A 86 -12.85 -6.02 16.13
CA SER A 86 -12.91 -5.64 14.72
C SER A 86 -11.57 -5.08 14.21
N GLY A 87 -10.87 -4.30 15.03
CA GLY A 87 -9.55 -3.77 14.70
C GLY A 87 -8.51 -4.87 14.53
N ILE A 88 -8.50 -5.87 15.42
CA ILE A 88 -7.59 -7.02 15.32
C ILE A 88 -7.95 -7.93 14.15
N THR A 89 -9.21 -8.32 14.01
CA THR A 89 -9.63 -9.22 12.92
C THR A 89 -9.38 -8.58 11.56
N GLY A 90 -9.63 -7.28 11.42
CA GLY A 90 -9.31 -6.51 10.22
C GLY A 90 -7.81 -6.53 9.89
N ARG A 91 -6.93 -6.25 10.87
CA ARG A 91 -5.48 -6.26 10.67
C ARG A 91 -4.92 -7.65 10.39
N ILE A 92 -5.41 -8.69 11.07
CA ILE A 92 -5.03 -10.09 10.80
C ILE A 92 -5.46 -10.49 9.41
N GLY A 93 -6.70 -10.16 9.01
CA GLY A 93 -7.20 -10.42 7.67
C GLY A 93 -6.36 -9.72 6.60
N GLN A 94 -6.02 -8.45 6.81
CA GLN A 94 -5.14 -7.69 5.91
C GLN A 94 -3.74 -8.29 5.83
N ALA A 95 -3.12 -8.64 6.95
CA ALA A 95 -1.79 -9.28 6.96
C ALA A 95 -1.83 -10.67 6.29
N GLY A 96 -2.86 -11.47 6.55
CA GLY A 96 -3.06 -12.78 5.94
C GLY A 96 -3.23 -12.69 4.42
N GLN A 97 -4.06 -11.76 3.94
CA GLN A 97 -4.23 -11.49 2.50
C GLN A 97 -2.95 -10.93 1.88
N GLY A 98 -2.25 -10.03 2.58
CA GLY A 98 -0.95 -9.51 2.18
C GLY A 98 0.02 -10.64 1.91
N LEU A 99 0.21 -11.55 2.88
CA LEU A 99 1.09 -12.71 2.75
C LEU A 99 0.65 -13.69 1.64
N LYS A 100 -0.66 -13.94 1.48
CA LYS A 100 -1.20 -14.79 0.40
C LYS A 100 -0.94 -14.22 -1.00
N SER A 101 -0.81 -12.89 -1.11
CA SER A 101 -0.51 -12.21 -2.36
C SER A 101 0.99 -12.16 -2.71
N VAL A 102 1.88 -12.49 -1.75
CA VAL A 102 3.33 -12.46 -1.98
C VAL A 102 3.77 -13.65 -2.83
N PRO A 103 4.40 -13.42 -4.01
CA PRO A 103 4.98 -14.50 -4.81
C PRO A 103 6.11 -15.22 -4.04
N PRO A 104 6.37 -16.51 -4.31
CA PRO A 104 7.51 -17.20 -3.71
C PRO A 104 8.83 -16.46 -3.99
N SER A 105 9.67 -16.34 -2.96
CA SER A 105 11.00 -15.72 -3.05
C SER A 105 12.00 -16.57 -3.83
N GLY A 106 11.74 -17.88 -3.96
CA GLY A 106 12.70 -18.86 -4.47
C GLY A 106 13.74 -19.30 -3.42
N ILE A 107 13.62 -18.79 -2.19
CA ILE A 107 14.49 -19.13 -1.05
C ILE A 107 13.66 -19.97 -0.08
N LYS A 108 13.94 -21.28 -0.02
CA LYS A 108 13.14 -22.27 0.72
C LYS A 108 12.82 -21.86 2.16
N ALA A 109 13.78 -21.30 2.89
CA ALA A 109 13.57 -20.90 4.29
C ALA A 109 12.60 -19.70 4.42
N ALA A 110 12.64 -18.77 3.47
CA ALA A 110 11.76 -17.61 3.43
C ALA A 110 10.33 -17.98 3.04
N ASP A 111 10.18 -18.86 2.04
CA ASP A 111 8.87 -19.34 1.61
C ASP A 111 8.21 -20.20 2.70
N ALA A 112 8.99 -21.02 3.42
CA ALA A 112 8.50 -21.77 4.57
C ALA A 112 8.04 -20.85 5.71
N PHE A 113 8.76 -19.75 5.97
CA PHE A 113 8.36 -18.76 6.96
C PHE A 113 7.01 -18.10 6.61
N VAL A 114 6.84 -17.62 5.38
CA VAL A 114 5.58 -17.00 4.92
C VAL A 114 4.42 -18.00 5.00
N THR A 115 4.64 -19.24 4.57
CA THR A 115 3.62 -20.31 4.64
C THR A 115 3.20 -20.58 6.09
N GLN A 116 4.16 -20.71 7.01
CA GLN A 116 3.89 -20.96 8.43
C GLN A 116 3.17 -19.77 9.09
N LEU A 117 3.60 -18.55 8.77
CA LEU A 117 2.95 -17.34 9.28
C LEU A 117 1.51 -17.24 8.77
N GLY A 118 1.28 -17.43 7.47
CA GLY A 118 -0.06 -17.45 6.88
C GLY A 118 -0.98 -18.48 7.54
N LYS A 119 -0.49 -19.70 7.77
CA LYS A 119 -1.25 -20.73 8.49
C LYS A 119 -1.60 -20.28 9.91
N SER A 120 -0.65 -19.68 10.62
CA SER A 120 -0.88 -19.20 11.99
C SER A 120 -1.94 -18.10 12.03
N LEU A 121 -1.97 -17.20 11.03
CA LEU A 121 -2.98 -16.17 10.91
C LEU A 121 -4.37 -16.75 10.59
N ASP A 122 -4.45 -17.73 9.69
CA ASP A 122 -5.69 -18.43 9.39
C ASP A 122 -6.27 -19.11 10.65
N GLU A 123 -5.42 -19.75 11.46
CA GLU A 123 -5.83 -20.34 12.75
C GLU A 123 -6.35 -19.29 13.76
N VAL A 124 -5.83 -18.04 13.74
CA VAL A 124 -6.37 -16.95 14.58
C VAL A 124 -7.69 -16.45 14.01
N THR A 125 -7.82 -16.30 12.70
CA THR A 125 -9.05 -15.86 12.04
C THR A 125 -10.19 -16.85 12.30
N GLU A 126 -9.93 -18.16 12.25
CA GLU A 126 -10.93 -19.20 12.55
C GLU A 126 -11.44 -19.15 14.00
N LYS A 127 -10.59 -18.73 14.95
CA LYS A 127 -10.93 -18.59 16.37
C LYS A 127 -11.52 -17.23 16.72
N ALA A 128 -11.38 -16.25 15.85
CA ALA A 128 -11.91 -14.92 16.09
C ALA A 128 -13.45 -14.95 16.08
N PRO A 129 -14.12 -14.18 16.95
CA PRO A 129 -15.57 -14.04 16.90
C PRO A 129 -15.99 -13.58 15.50
N SER A 130 -16.81 -14.39 14.83
CA SER A 130 -17.41 -14.00 13.55
C SER A 130 -18.42 -12.88 13.78
N ASP A 131 -18.52 -11.93 12.85
CA ASP A 131 -19.39 -10.74 12.89
C ASP A 131 -20.91 -11.06 12.78
N THR A 132 -21.30 -12.30 13.10
CA THR A 132 -22.66 -12.78 12.93
C THR A 132 -23.48 -12.49 14.19
N THR A 133 -23.96 -11.25 14.28
CA THR A 133 -25.10 -10.77 15.08
C THR A 133 -24.96 -10.64 16.61
N ALA A 134 -24.00 -11.29 17.27
CA ALA A 134 -23.77 -11.12 18.70
C ALA A 134 -22.56 -10.21 18.98
N GLN A 135 -22.73 -9.21 19.85
CA GLN A 135 -21.60 -8.39 20.31
C GLN A 135 -20.55 -9.27 21.01
N PRO A 136 -19.24 -9.07 20.70
CA PRO A 136 -18.18 -9.83 21.36
C PRO A 136 -18.15 -9.54 22.87
N THR A 137 -17.90 -10.57 23.66
CA THR A 137 -17.75 -10.49 25.12
C THR A 137 -16.32 -10.19 25.52
N LEU A 138 -16.12 -9.70 26.75
CA LEU A 138 -14.79 -9.47 27.31
C LEU A 138 -13.93 -10.76 27.35
N ALA A 139 -14.56 -11.91 27.59
CA ALA A 139 -13.89 -13.20 27.57
C ALA A 139 -13.36 -13.54 26.17
N GLN A 140 -14.17 -13.33 25.12
CA GLN A 140 -13.77 -13.53 23.73
C GLN A 140 -12.65 -12.56 23.32
N ALA A 141 -12.71 -11.30 23.73
CA ALA A 141 -11.64 -10.34 23.50
C ALA A 141 -10.31 -10.79 24.13
N ARG A 142 -10.34 -11.28 25.38
CA ARG A 142 -9.14 -11.79 26.07
C ARG A 142 -8.61 -13.10 25.45
N GLU A 143 -9.49 -13.97 25.00
CA GLU A 143 -9.10 -15.21 24.29
C GLU A 143 -8.42 -14.88 22.95
N LEU A 144 -8.99 -13.94 22.19
CA LEU A 144 -8.38 -13.44 20.96
C LEU A 144 -7.01 -12.81 21.25
N ALA A 145 -6.91 -11.96 22.28
CA ALA A 145 -5.65 -11.37 22.71
C ALA A 145 -4.59 -12.42 23.03
N THR A 146 -4.98 -13.49 23.72
CA THR A 146 -4.09 -14.61 24.09
C THR A 146 -3.64 -15.37 22.84
N THR A 147 -4.56 -15.60 21.89
CA THR A 147 -4.26 -16.25 20.61
C THR A 147 -3.29 -15.43 19.77
N VAL A 148 -3.50 -14.11 19.72
CA VAL A 148 -2.60 -13.16 19.05
C VAL A 148 -1.24 -13.09 19.74
N ALA A 149 -1.18 -13.10 21.07
CA ALA A 149 0.08 -13.13 21.81
C ALA A 149 0.88 -14.43 21.56
N ALA A 150 0.21 -15.52 21.20
CA ALA A 150 0.86 -16.78 20.82
C ALA A 150 1.47 -16.76 19.41
N LEU A 151 1.13 -15.77 18.57
CA LEU A 151 1.90 -15.43 17.37
C LEU A 151 3.25 -14.89 17.86
N LYS A 152 4.20 -15.81 18.10
CA LYS A 152 5.60 -15.54 18.48
C LYS A 152 6.16 -14.36 17.66
N PRO A 153 7.17 -13.62 18.17
CA PRO A 153 7.69 -12.43 17.49
C PRO A 153 8.23 -12.79 16.09
N ALA A 154 7.37 -12.64 15.09
CA ALA A 154 7.64 -13.00 13.70
C ALA A 154 8.84 -12.22 13.14
N ALA A 155 9.14 -11.04 13.70
CA ALA A 155 10.30 -10.25 13.33
C ALA A 155 11.65 -10.91 13.67
N ALA A 156 11.75 -11.63 14.78
CA ALA A 156 13.00 -12.29 15.17
C ALA A 156 13.29 -13.49 14.25
N ASP A 157 12.25 -14.27 13.96
CA ASP A 157 12.33 -15.41 13.04
C ASP A 157 12.60 -14.95 11.60
N LEU A 158 11.91 -13.90 11.14
CA LEU A 158 12.20 -13.27 9.84
C LEU A 158 13.64 -12.79 9.77
N SER A 159 14.14 -12.10 10.79
CA SER A 159 15.53 -11.62 10.83
C SER A 159 16.55 -12.76 10.73
N LYS A 160 16.23 -13.94 11.29
CA LYS A 160 17.07 -15.14 11.19
C LYS A 160 17.06 -15.71 9.78
N VAL A 161 15.88 -15.80 9.15
CA VAL A 161 15.70 -16.23 7.76
C VAL A 161 16.47 -15.31 6.80
N VAL A 162 16.29 -14.00 6.94
CA VAL A 162 16.97 -12.99 6.11
C VAL A 162 18.49 -13.10 6.24
N ARG A 163 19.01 -13.28 7.47
CA ARG A 163 20.46 -13.47 7.70
C ARG A 163 21.01 -14.77 7.12
N GLY A 164 20.16 -15.77 6.88
CA GLY A 164 20.54 -17.07 6.34
C GLY A 164 20.85 -17.07 4.84
N ASP A 165 20.50 -16.01 4.11
CA ASP A 165 20.72 -15.92 2.66
C ASP A 165 21.24 -14.52 2.27
N ALA A 166 22.36 -14.48 1.54
CA ALA A 166 23.02 -13.22 1.21
C ALA A 166 22.22 -12.32 0.24
N LYS A 167 21.46 -12.90 -0.70
CA LYS A 167 20.64 -12.13 -1.66
C LYS A 167 19.40 -11.57 -0.97
N LEU A 168 18.78 -12.37 -0.10
CA LEU A 168 17.66 -11.91 0.72
C LEU A 168 18.10 -10.82 1.69
N ASN A 169 19.26 -10.99 2.33
CA ASN A 169 19.85 -9.99 3.22
C ASN A 169 20.09 -8.66 2.49
N ALA A 170 20.71 -8.67 1.31
CA ALA A 170 20.94 -7.47 0.51
C ALA A 170 19.62 -6.77 0.13
N SER A 171 18.62 -7.53 -0.32
CA SER A 171 17.33 -7.00 -0.76
C SER A 171 16.47 -6.50 0.42
N SER A 172 16.43 -7.24 1.53
CA SER A 172 15.70 -6.84 2.73
C SER A 172 16.29 -5.58 3.36
N ASN A 173 17.59 -5.34 3.22
CA ASN A 173 18.24 -4.14 3.76
C ASN A 173 17.89 -2.85 3.05
N VAL A 174 17.48 -2.93 1.79
CA VAL A 174 17.07 -1.76 1.01
C VAL A 174 15.54 -1.60 0.97
N ALA A 175 14.78 -2.59 1.42
CA ALA A 175 13.32 -2.52 1.52
C ALA A 175 12.87 -1.51 2.60
N PRO A 176 12.06 -0.48 2.27
CA PRO A 176 11.65 0.56 3.22
C PRO A 176 10.98 0.06 4.50
N ALA A 177 10.12 -0.96 4.43
CA ALA A 177 9.41 -1.51 5.59
C ALA A 177 10.27 -2.41 6.48
N CYS A 178 11.47 -2.81 6.06
CA CYS A 178 12.28 -3.74 6.84
C CYS A 178 13.28 -3.03 7.76
N ALA A 179 13.48 -3.58 8.96
CA ALA A 179 14.60 -3.19 9.79
C ALA A 179 15.91 -3.70 9.17
N PRO A 180 16.98 -2.87 9.08
CA PRO A 180 18.24 -3.30 8.52
C PRO A 180 18.84 -4.45 9.33
N VAL A 181 19.33 -5.47 8.64
CA VAL A 181 20.13 -6.55 9.21
C VAL A 181 21.60 -6.33 8.88
N ARG A 182 22.49 -6.75 9.78
CA ARG A 182 23.93 -6.62 9.57
C ARG A 182 24.35 -7.29 8.25
N GLN A 183 24.94 -6.50 7.36
CA GLN A 183 25.62 -6.98 6.15
C GLN A 183 27.07 -7.36 6.46
N PHE A 184 27.58 -8.33 5.70
CA PHE A 184 28.96 -8.78 5.78
C PHE A 184 29.59 -8.72 4.39
N GLY A 185 30.73 -8.05 4.27
CA GLY A 185 31.46 -7.90 3.02
C GLY A 185 31.47 -6.47 2.47
N PRO A 186 32.28 -6.20 1.45
CA PRO A 186 32.29 -4.92 0.76
C PRO A 186 31.01 -4.72 -0.05
N VAL A 187 30.48 -3.49 -0.01
CA VAL A 187 29.32 -3.04 -0.79
C VAL A 187 29.83 -2.17 -1.93
N ASP A 188 29.26 -2.37 -3.13
CA ASP A 188 29.55 -1.51 -4.28
C ASP A 188 29.10 -0.07 -3.98
N ALA A 189 29.91 0.93 -4.33
CA ALA A 189 29.54 2.34 -4.19
C ALA A 189 28.33 2.72 -5.05
N ALA A 190 28.06 1.97 -6.12
CA ALA A 190 26.88 2.11 -6.96
C ALA A 190 25.65 1.33 -6.44
N ALA A 191 25.80 0.54 -5.38
CA ALA A 191 24.69 -0.26 -4.85
C ALA A 191 23.57 0.64 -4.30
N PRO A 192 22.31 0.21 -4.44
CA PRO A 192 21.18 0.92 -3.85
C PRO A 192 21.34 0.98 -2.33
N THR A 193 21.00 2.13 -1.76
CA THR A 193 20.96 2.32 -0.30
C THR A 193 19.51 2.48 0.14
N ARG A 194 19.19 2.05 1.38
CA ARG A 194 17.82 2.18 1.90
C ARG A 194 17.25 3.60 1.81
N PRO A 195 17.98 4.67 2.20
CA PRO A 195 17.44 6.03 2.09
C PRO A 195 17.13 6.43 0.64
N LEU A 196 17.95 6.03 -0.33
CA LEU A 196 17.68 6.34 -1.74
C LEU A 196 16.55 5.49 -2.33
N VAL A 197 16.40 4.24 -1.90
CA VAL A 197 15.26 3.40 -2.30
C VAL A 197 13.96 3.94 -1.73
N GLU A 198 13.95 4.36 -0.46
CA GLU A 198 12.79 4.99 0.18
C GLU A 198 12.44 6.33 -0.48
N TRP A 199 13.45 7.14 -0.82
CA TRP A 199 13.27 8.37 -1.60
C TRP A 199 12.65 8.07 -2.97
N ALA A 200 13.21 7.12 -3.72
CA ALA A 200 12.73 6.77 -5.05
C ALA A 200 11.31 6.22 -5.00
N ASP A 201 11.03 5.29 -4.08
CA ASP A 201 9.71 4.71 -3.85
C ASP A 201 8.65 5.79 -3.63
N THR A 202 8.92 6.71 -2.69
CA THR A 202 8.02 7.81 -2.36
C THR A 202 7.82 8.76 -3.55
N MET A 203 8.89 9.08 -4.27
CA MET A 203 8.83 9.97 -5.44
C MET A 203 8.05 9.36 -6.60
N CYS A 204 8.22 8.07 -6.88
CA CYS A 204 7.45 7.35 -7.90
C CYS A 204 5.95 7.35 -7.56
N GLY A 205 5.60 7.08 -6.30
CA GLY A 205 4.23 7.17 -5.80
C GLY A 205 3.64 8.57 -5.94
N ALA A 206 4.39 9.59 -5.51
CA ALA A 206 3.95 10.98 -5.56
C ALA A 206 3.79 11.51 -6.99
N VAL A 207 4.73 11.20 -7.90
CA VAL A 207 4.63 11.59 -9.32
C VAL A 207 3.45 10.90 -9.99
N THR A 208 3.23 9.62 -9.72
CA THR A 208 2.06 8.88 -10.24
C THR A 208 0.76 9.49 -9.73
N ALA A 209 0.66 9.78 -8.44
CA ALA A 209 -0.53 10.39 -7.85
C ALA A 209 -0.76 11.82 -8.36
N ALA A 210 0.29 12.63 -8.53
CA ALA A 210 0.21 13.97 -9.09
C ALA A 210 -0.25 13.95 -10.56
N MET A 211 0.24 13.00 -11.36
CA MET A 211 -0.25 12.77 -12.72
C MET A 211 -1.73 12.37 -12.73
N ALA A 212 -2.15 11.47 -11.85
CA ALA A 212 -3.55 11.04 -11.75
C ALA A 212 -4.49 12.19 -11.34
N LEU A 213 -4.06 13.08 -10.44
CA LEU A 213 -4.79 14.29 -10.07
C LEU A 213 -4.86 15.29 -11.23
N LYS A 214 -3.74 15.50 -11.92
CA LYS A 214 -3.67 16.38 -13.10
C LYS A 214 -4.54 15.88 -14.25
N ALA A 215 -4.70 14.57 -14.39
CA ALA A 215 -5.43 13.92 -15.48
C ALA A 215 -6.94 13.77 -15.23
N GLN A 216 -7.46 14.21 -14.08
CA GLN A 216 -8.89 14.14 -13.77
C GLN A 216 -9.72 14.88 -14.83
N LYS A 217 -10.83 14.28 -15.25
CA LYS A 217 -11.80 14.89 -16.15
C LYS A 217 -13.21 14.74 -15.61
N ILE A 218 -14.10 15.63 -16.03
CA ILE A 218 -15.49 15.57 -15.59
C ILE A 218 -16.20 14.36 -16.19
N GLU A 219 -15.77 13.93 -17.38
CA GLU A 219 -16.28 12.74 -18.07
C GLU A 219 -15.88 11.42 -17.36
N ASP A 220 -14.84 11.45 -16.53
CA ASP A 220 -14.48 10.31 -15.69
C ASP A 220 -15.43 10.16 -14.49
N LEU A 221 -16.21 11.21 -14.19
CA LEU A 221 -17.34 11.13 -13.27
C LEU A 221 -18.54 10.64 -14.07
N ILE A 222 -19.22 9.59 -13.59
CA ILE A 222 -20.29 8.89 -14.33
C ILE A 222 -21.60 9.73 -14.36
N ILE A 223 -21.48 11.04 -14.23
CA ILE A 223 -22.57 12.01 -14.10
C ILE A 223 -23.28 12.28 -15.43
N THR A 224 -22.68 11.88 -16.55
CA THR A 224 -23.21 12.12 -17.90
C THR A 224 -24.21 11.06 -18.35
N ASP A 225 -24.25 9.90 -17.68
CA ASP A 225 -25.21 8.85 -17.98
C ASP A 225 -26.46 8.99 -17.09
N PRO A 226 -27.67 9.11 -17.68
CA PRO A 226 -28.92 9.27 -16.93
C PRO A 226 -29.21 8.16 -15.90
N ARG A 227 -28.66 6.95 -16.08
CA ARG A 227 -28.83 5.83 -15.14
C ARG A 227 -28.17 6.09 -13.79
N TYR A 228 -27.16 6.95 -13.77
CA TYR A 228 -26.44 7.34 -12.57
C TYR A 228 -26.94 8.66 -11.98
N ALA A 229 -28.01 9.26 -12.54
CA ALA A 229 -28.52 10.56 -12.08
C ALA A 229 -28.80 10.60 -10.56
N ARG A 230 -29.24 9.48 -9.96
CA ARG A 230 -29.49 9.37 -8.51
C ARG A 230 -28.21 9.45 -7.65
N LEU A 231 -27.05 9.19 -8.26
CA LEU A 231 -25.74 9.15 -7.62
C LEU A 231 -24.88 10.36 -7.99
N SER A 232 -25.21 11.08 -9.08
CA SER A 232 -24.39 12.17 -9.60
C SER A 232 -24.06 13.25 -8.55
N GLY A 233 -25.01 13.61 -7.69
CA GLY A 233 -24.77 14.58 -6.61
C GLY A 233 -23.78 14.05 -5.57
N PHE A 234 -23.92 12.79 -5.19
CA PHE A 234 -22.99 12.13 -4.27
C PHE A 234 -21.58 12.01 -4.87
N ASP A 235 -21.46 11.60 -6.13
CA ASP A 235 -20.17 11.47 -6.81
C ASP A 235 -19.45 12.81 -6.96
N LEU A 236 -20.16 13.85 -7.38
CA LEU A 236 -19.61 15.19 -7.46
C LEU A 236 -19.21 15.71 -6.07
N GLY A 237 -20.07 15.54 -5.06
CA GLY A 237 -19.76 15.93 -3.68
C GLY A 237 -18.54 15.19 -3.12
N SER A 238 -18.42 13.89 -3.41
CA SER A 238 -17.26 13.07 -3.03
C SER A 238 -16.00 13.51 -3.76
N PHE A 239 -16.07 13.81 -5.06
CA PHE A 239 -14.93 14.35 -5.81
C PHE A 239 -14.47 15.70 -5.24
N ILE A 240 -15.41 16.64 -5.06
CA ILE A 240 -15.14 17.99 -4.52
C ILE A 240 -14.48 17.91 -3.14
N SER A 241 -15.03 17.09 -2.24
CA SER A 241 -14.52 16.95 -0.87
C SER A 241 -13.20 16.18 -0.78
N SER A 242 -12.90 15.28 -1.71
CA SER A 242 -11.67 14.47 -1.68
C SER A 242 -10.47 15.13 -2.36
N ALA A 243 -10.69 16.07 -3.29
CA ALA A 243 -9.61 16.70 -4.06
C ALA A 243 -8.59 17.43 -3.18
N GLY A 244 -9.05 18.27 -2.25
CA GLY A 244 -8.20 19.00 -1.30
C GLY A 244 -7.39 18.06 -0.40
N PRO A 245 -8.03 17.14 0.35
CA PRO A 245 -7.33 16.13 1.15
C PRO A 245 -6.34 15.28 0.35
N GLY A 246 -6.65 14.94 -0.91
CA GLY A 246 -5.76 14.22 -1.81
C GLY A 246 -4.46 14.97 -2.08
N VAL A 247 -4.55 16.26 -2.44
CA VAL A 247 -3.36 17.12 -2.61
C VAL A 247 -2.62 17.35 -1.29
N ALA A 248 -3.35 17.59 -0.20
CA ALA A 248 -2.75 17.80 1.12
C ALA A 248 -1.93 16.60 1.58
N ARG A 249 -2.43 15.37 1.37
CA ARG A 249 -1.70 14.12 1.68
C ARG A 249 -0.40 14.02 0.87
N LEU A 250 -0.39 14.43 -0.39
CA LEU A 250 0.84 14.47 -1.20
C LEU A 250 1.84 15.52 -0.70
N VAL A 251 1.35 16.70 -0.30
CA VAL A 251 2.19 17.75 0.30
C VAL A 251 2.82 17.25 1.60
N GLU A 252 2.05 16.57 2.45
CA GLU A 252 2.54 15.97 3.70
C GLU A 252 3.57 14.88 3.40
N THR A 253 3.22 13.92 2.53
CA THR A 253 4.09 12.80 2.15
C THR A 253 5.45 13.32 1.66
N LEU A 254 5.45 14.20 0.65
CA LEU A 254 6.68 14.80 0.14
C LEU A 254 7.40 15.66 1.19
N GLY A 255 6.65 16.38 2.04
CA GLY A 255 7.23 17.17 3.12
C GLY A 255 8.03 16.36 4.16
N THR A 256 7.80 15.04 4.24
CA THR A 256 8.55 14.12 5.11
C THR A 256 9.75 13.45 4.44
N VAL A 257 9.89 13.57 3.11
CA VAL A 257 10.98 12.95 2.36
C VAL A 257 12.28 13.70 2.65
N THR A 258 13.27 12.96 3.15
CA THR A 258 14.62 13.49 3.37
C THR A 258 15.32 13.70 2.02
N PRO A 259 16.10 14.77 1.83
CA PRO A 259 16.87 14.97 0.60
C PRO A 259 17.74 13.75 0.24
N SER A 260 17.79 13.44 -1.06
CA SER A 260 18.56 12.33 -1.62
C SER A 260 20.07 12.58 -1.60
N GLY A 261 20.49 13.85 -1.51
CA GLY A 261 21.88 14.28 -1.68
C GLY A 261 22.31 14.37 -3.15
N ILE A 262 21.39 14.17 -4.10
CA ILE A 262 21.60 14.33 -5.54
C ILE A 262 20.91 15.64 -5.96
N PRO A 263 21.65 16.71 -6.29
CA PRO A 263 21.07 18.05 -6.48
C PRO A 263 19.93 18.13 -7.51
N ALA A 264 20.02 17.37 -8.60
CA ALA A 264 18.96 17.34 -9.62
C ALA A 264 17.67 16.69 -9.11
N ALA A 265 17.80 15.61 -8.33
CA ALA A 265 16.68 14.89 -7.73
C ALA A 265 16.02 15.72 -6.63
N ASP A 266 16.82 16.36 -5.77
CA ASP A 266 16.33 17.25 -4.71
C ASP A 266 15.61 18.47 -5.29
N LYS A 267 16.15 19.07 -6.37
CA LYS A 267 15.46 20.14 -7.10
C LYS A 267 14.13 19.69 -7.71
N TYR A 268 14.05 18.46 -8.22
CA TYR A 268 12.80 17.89 -8.74
C TYR A 268 11.78 17.70 -7.61
N HIS A 269 12.18 17.10 -6.50
CA HIS A 269 11.36 16.97 -5.30
C HIS A 269 10.79 18.32 -4.85
N ASP A 270 11.65 19.32 -4.69
CA ASP A 270 11.24 20.65 -4.22
C ASP A 270 10.31 21.36 -5.20
N GLY A 271 10.56 21.21 -6.50
CA GLY A 271 9.70 21.75 -7.54
C GLY A 271 8.30 21.14 -7.53
N LEU A 272 8.19 19.81 -7.37
CA LEU A 272 6.91 19.12 -7.28
C LEU A 272 6.15 19.53 -6.01
N LEU A 273 6.84 19.54 -4.86
CA LEU A 273 6.26 19.96 -3.58
C LEU A 273 5.78 21.41 -3.63
N ALA A 274 6.56 22.33 -4.22
CA ALA A 274 6.16 23.72 -4.42
C ALA A 274 4.92 23.83 -5.30
N SER A 275 4.84 23.06 -6.39
CA SER A 275 3.66 23.05 -7.26
C SER A 275 2.41 22.56 -6.53
N LEU A 276 2.51 21.51 -5.73
CA LEU A 276 1.37 20.98 -4.96
C LEU A 276 0.92 21.98 -3.88
N ARG A 277 1.87 22.63 -3.19
CA ARG A 277 1.58 23.70 -2.21
C ARG A 277 0.90 24.91 -2.84
N ALA A 278 1.21 25.24 -4.10
CA ALA A 278 0.54 26.33 -4.82
C ALA A 278 -0.91 25.98 -5.23
N VAL A 279 -1.22 24.68 -5.35
CA VAL A 279 -2.55 24.17 -5.71
C VAL A 279 -3.44 23.98 -4.47
N ALA A 280 -2.89 23.44 -3.39
CA ALA A 280 -3.61 23.12 -2.15
C ALA A 280 -4.57 24.23 -1.63
N PRO A 281 -4.18 25.52 -1.49
CA PRO A 281 -5.06 26.55 -0.94
C PRO A 281 -6.22 26.95 -1.88
N LYS A 282 -6.22 26.48 -3.13
CA LYS A 282 -7.29 26.72 -4.10
C LYS A 282 -8.36 25.62 -4.10
N LEU A 283 -8.16 24.58 -3.29
CA LEU A 283 -9.05 23.44 -3.18
C LEU A 283 -9.88 23.52 -1.88
N PRO A 284 -11.05 22.89 -1.82
CA PRO A 284 -11.83 22.78 -0.59
C PRO A 284 -11.01 22.14 0.53
N SER A 285 -11.10 22.68 1.76
CA SER A 285 -10.47 22.07 2.94
C SER A 285 -11.24 20.85 3.43
N SER A 286 -10.59 19.99 4.21
CA SER A 286 -11.21 18.81 4.83
C SER A 286 -12.40 19.14 5.75
N ASP A 287 -12.48 20.38 6.24
CA ASP A 287 -13.57 20.86 7.10
C ASP A 287 -14.84 21.20 6.30
N SER A 288 -14.77 21.15 4.96
CA SER A 288 -15.92 21.30 4.09
C SER A 288 -16.86 20.11 4.32
N GLN A 289 -17.99 20.35 4.98
CA GLN A 289 -18.95 19.31 5.38
C GLN A 289 -19.39 18.48 4.16
N THR A 290 -18.82 17.29 4.01
CA THR A 290 -19.10 16.36 2.91
C THR A 290 -20.59 16.01 2.84
N ALA A 291 -21.25 15.97 3.99
CA ALA A 291 -22.70 15.76 4.08
C ALA A 291 -23.49 16.82 3.32
N ASP A 292 -23.10 18.09 3.43
CA ASP A 292 -23.83 19.20 2.77
C ASP A 292 -23.69 19.12 1.24
N LEU A 293 -22.53 18.69 0.74
CA LEU A 293 -22.29 18.56 -0.71
C LEU A 293 -23.11 17.42 -1.33
N ALA A 294 -23.29 16.30 -0.63
CA ALA A 294 -24.01 15.14 -1.17
C ALA A 294 -25.49 15.41 -1.47
N PHE A 295 -26.09 16.43 -0.82
CA PHE A 295 -27.49 16.81 -1.00
C PHE A 295 -27.68 18.04 -1.89
N GLN A 296 -26.59 18.63 -2.41
CA GLN A 296 -26.69 19.76 -3.33
C GLN A 296 -27.15 19.34 -4.72
N PRO A 297 -27.87 20.21 -5.45
CA PRO A 297 -28.24 19.96 -6.84
C PRO A 297 -27.00 19.76 -7.72
N VAL A 298 -27.09 18.82 -8.67
CA VAL A 298 -26.01 18.51 -9.62
C VAL A 298 -25.59 19.74 -10.42
N GLU A 299 -26.53 20.63 -10.74
CA GLU A 299 -26.30 21.88 -11.47
C GLU A 299 -25.40 22.86 -10.71
N GLN A 300 -25.34 22.77 -9.38
CA GLN A 300 -24.45 23.57 -8.54
C GLN A 300 -23.09 22.90 -8.37
N LEU A 301 -23.08 21.58 -8.19
CA LEU A 301 -21.86 20.81 -7.96
C LEU A 301 -20.99 20.68 -9.21
N LYS A 302 -21.59 20.56 -10.40
CA LYS A 302 -20.84 20.35 -11.65
C LYS A 302 -19.86 21.50 -11.96
N PRO A 303 -20.26 22.79 -11.97
CA PRO A 303 -19.32 23.89 -12.16
C PRO A 303 -18.19 23.93 -11.11
N GLN A 304 -18.50 23.56 -9.86
CA GLN A 304 -17.50 23.50 -8.80
C GLN A 304 -16.48 22.38 -9.04
N ALA A 305 -16.93 21.20 -9.48
CA ALA A 305 -16.06 20.10 -9.87
C ALA A 305 -15.18 20.48 -11.07
N GLU A 306 -15.74 21.14 -12.10
CA GLU A 306 -14.98 21.65 -13.25
C GLU A 306 -13.91 22.67 -12.83
N GLN A 307 -14.23 23.56 -11.88
CA GLN A 307 -13.26 24.49 -11.31
C GLN A 307 -12.11 23.77 -10.61
N ILE A 308 -12.42 22.76 -9.79
CA ILE A 308 -11.42 21.94 -9.10
C ILE A 308 -10.53 21.19 -10.09
N ILE A 309 -11.11 20.59 -11.13
CA ILE A 309 -10.37 19.93 -12.21
C ILE A 309 -9.41 20.94 -12.88
N GLY A 310 -9.90 22.14 -13.21
CA GLY A 310 -9.08 23.21 -13.76
C GLY A 310 -7.90 23.59 -12.86
N VAL A 311 -8.11 23.64 -11.54
CA VAL A 311 -7.06 23.88 -10.55
C VAL A 311 -6.05 22.72 -10.51
N LEU A 312 -6.50 21.47 -10.45
CA LEU A 312 -5.64 20.27 -10.45
C LEU A 312 -4.81 20.16 -11.73
N ALA A 313 -5.37 20.53 -12.88
CA ALA A 313 -4.65 20.54 -14.16
C ALA A 313 -3.42 21.47 -14.15
N THR A 314 -3.37 22.46 -13.24
CA THR A 314 -2.22 23.37 -13.08
C THR A 314 -1.03 22.78 -12.33
N ILE A 315 -1.16 21.57 -11.76
CA ILE A 315 -0.01 20.86 -11.16
C ILE A 315 1.09 20.71 -12.22
N ALA A 316 2.26 21.29 -11.94
CA ALA A 316 3.41 21.28 -12.82
C ALA A 316 4.39 20.20 -12.37
N LEU A 317 4.73 19.30 -13.29
CA LEU A 317 5.83 18.35 -13.09
C LEU A 317 7.15 19.06 -13.48
N PRO A 318 8.18 19.06 -12.61
CA PRO A 318 9.44 19.72 -12.93
C PRO A 318 10.17 19.12 -14.13
N SER A 319 11.04 19.92 -14.74
CA SER A 319 11.93 19.51 -15.84
C SER A 319 13.40 19.63 -15.40
N PRO A 320 14.30 18.69 -15.78
CA PRO A 320 14.01 17.45 -16.51
C PRO A 320 13.10 16.51 -15.71
N ASP A 321 12.45 15.57 -16.38
CA ASP A 321 11.60 14.59 -15.70
C ASP A 321 12.44 13.61 -14.85
N LEU A 322 11.77 12.94 -13.92
CA LEU A 322 12.43 12.02 -12.99
C LEU A 322 13.22 10.90 -13.72
N PRO A 323 12.69 10.25 -14.78
CA PRO A 323 13.46 9.27 -15.55
C PRO A 323 14.75 9.81 -16.16
N ALA A 324 14.77 11.06 -16.65
CA ALA A 324 16.00 11.67 -17.17
C ALA A 324 17.03 11.96 -16.06
N ILE A 325 16.57 12.33 -14.86
CA ILE A 325 17.44 12.51 -13.68
C ILE A 325 18.06 11.18 -13.25
N GLU A 326 17.26 10.12 -13.21
CA GLU A 326 17.70 8.78 -12.85
C GLU A 326 18.72 8.23 -13.85
N ALA A 327 18.46 8.37 -15.15
CA ALA A 327 19.40 7.95 -16.20
C ALA A 327 20.77 8.65 -16.09
N ALA A 328 20.83 9.85 -15.51
CA ALA A 328 22.07 10.60 -15.30
C ALA A 328 22.82 10.23 -14.00
N ASN A 329 22.22 9.45 -13.08
CA ASN A 329 22.84 9.06 -11.81
C ASN A 329 22.68 7.55 -11.54
N PRO A 330 23.77 6.76 -11.68
CA PRO A 330 23.69 5.30 -11.53
C PRO A 330 23.15 4.82 -10.17
N VAL A 331 23.51 5.48 -9.07
CA VAL A 331 23.06 5.07 -7.72
C VAL A 331 21.55 5.27 -7.59
N LEU A 332 21.03 6.39 -8.11
CA LEU A 332 19.61 6.65 -8.14
C LEU A 332 18.86 5.70 -9.09
N ALA A 333 19.42 5.44 -10.28
CA ALA A 333 18.85 4.47 -11.21
C ALA A 333 18.73 3.07 -10.59
N HIS A 334 19.76 2.59 -9.90
CA HIS A 334 19.72 1.31 -9.19
C HIS A 334 18.74 1.31 -8.02
N SER A 335 18.61 2.43 -7.30
CA SER A 335 17.65 2.58 -6.21
C SER A 335 16.20 2.59 -6.73
N HIS A 336 15.95 3.29 -7.83
CA HIS A 336 14.66 3.32 -8.53
C HIS A 336 14.29 1.94 -9.10
N ASP A 337 15.24 1.19 -9.67
CA ASP A 337 14.98 -0.14 -10.23
C ASP A 337 14.45 -1.11 -9.16
N VAL A 338 14.92 -1.01 -7.92
CA VAL A 338 14.49 -1.90 -6.83
C VAL A 338 13.36 -1.34 -5.96
N ALA A 339 13.01 -0.07 -6.11
CA ALA A 339 11.94 0.58 -5.35
C ALA A 339 10.55 -0.01 -5.72
N PRO A 340 9.73 -0.44 -4.73
CA PRO A 340 8.46 -1.11 -4.98
C PRO A 340 7.45 -0.36 -5.87
N GLN A 341 7.29 0.95 -5.68
CA GLN A 341 6.33 1.79 -6.40
C GLN A 341 6.88 2.32 -7.74
N CYS A 342 8.18 2.14 -7.99
CA CYS A 342 8.81 2.58 -9.22
C CYS A 342 8.67 1.53 -10.32
N ARG A 343 8.47 1.96 -11.57
CA ARG A 343 8.52 1.07 -12.74
C ARG A 343 9.96 1.06 -13.28
N PRO A 344 10.58 -0.09 -13.59
CA PRO A 344 11.96 -0.12 -14.04
C PRO A 344 12.16 0.73 -15.29
N LEU A 345 13.30 1.41 -15.36
CA LEU A 345 13.66 2.23 -16.51
C LEU A 345 13.66 1.38 -17.78
N GLY A 346 13.08 1.92 -18.85
CA GLY A 346 12.96 1.22 -20.14
C GLY A 346 11.93 0.08 -20.16
N SER A 347 11.23 -0.21 -19.06
CA SER A 347 10.09 -1.13 -19.12
C SER A 347 9.02 -0.58 -20.06
N PRO A 348 8.39 -1.44 -20.89
CA PRO A 348 7.29 -1.00 -21.72
C PRO A 348 6.18 -0.40 -20.83
N PRO A 349 5.39 0.53 -21.39
CA PRO A 349 4.18 0.99 -20.72
C PRO A 349 3.31 -0.19 -20.25
N PRO A 350 2.60 -0.08 -19.13
CA PRO A 350 1.61 -1.05 -18.73
C PRO A 350 0.70 -1.35 -19.92
N THR A 351 0.39 -2.62 -20.12
CA THR A 351 -0.60 -3.04 -21.08
C THR A 351 -1.69 -3.77 -20.32
N LEU A 352 -2.92 -3.64 -20.77
CA LEU A 352 -4.00 -4.45 -20.24
C LEU A 352 -3.74 -5.92 -20.56
N PRO A 353 -4.11 -6.85 -19.66
CA PRO A 353 -4.12 -8.25 -20.01
C PRO A 353 -5.03 -8.47 -21.23
N PRO A 354 -4.75 -9.46 -22.10
CA PRO A 354 -5.67 -9.78 -23.18
C PRO A 354 -7.00 -10.27 -22.60
N ALA A 355 -8.11 -9.77 -23.12
CA ALA A 355 -9.44 -10.29 -22.82
C ALA A 355 -9.73 -11.50 -23.71
N ALA A 356 -10.07 -12.66 -23.13
CA ALA A 356 -10.33 -13.89 -23.89
C ALA A 356 -11.40 -13.72 -24.98
N ASN A 357 -12.40 -12.87 -24.74
CA ASN A 357 -13.46 -12.55 -25.68
C ASN A 357 -13.30 -11.19 -26.35
N GLY A 358 -12.14 -10.52 -26.21
CA GLY A 358 -11.92 -9.19 -26.78
C GLY A 358 -13.00 -8.21 -26.35
N THR A 359 -13.62 -7.50 -27.29
CA THR A 359 -14.74 -6.57 -27.04
C THR A 359 -16.12 -7.20 -27.24
N ASP A 360 -16.21 -8.53 -27.41
CA ASP A 360 -17.49 -9.23 -27.63
C ASP A 360 -18.24 -9.42 -26.30
N LEU A 361 -19.05 -8.42 -25.95
CA LEU A 361 -19.88 -8.44 -24.74
C LEU A 361 -20.96 -9.54 -24.78
N GLY A 362 -21.35 -10.01 -25.98
CA GLY A 362 -22.33 -11.08 -26.15
C GLY A 362 -21.85 -12.44 -25.66
N ALA A 363 -20.53 -12.64 -25.61
CA ALA A 363 -19.91 -13.85 -25.05
C ALA A 363 -20.30 -14.11 -23.58
N CYS A 364 -20.70 -13.06 -22.85
CA CYS A 364 -21.10 -13.14 -21.44
C CYS A 364 -22.47 -13.80 -21.22
N ALA A 365 -23.29 -13.94 -22.27
CA ALA A 365 -24.62 -14.55 -22.15
C ALA A 365 -24.58 -15.96 -21.55
N GLY A 366 -23.53 -16.73 -21.85
CA GLY A 366 -23.29 -18.08 -21.31
C GLY A 366 -22.85 -18.13 -19.84
N GLY A 367 -22.75 -16.99 -19.18
CA GLY A 367 -22.45 -16.89 -17.75
C GLY A 367 -20.98 -17.00 -17.38
N LYS A 368 -20.06 -17.13 -18.35
CA LYS A 368 -18.61 -17.00 -18.18
C LYS A 368 -17.98 -16.32 -19.39
N CYS A 369 -17.28 -15.21 -19.19
CA CYS A 369 -16.58 -14.49 -20.25
C CYS A 369 -15.46 -13.63 -19.67
N GLN A 370 -14.54 -13.20 -20.52
CA GLN A 370 -13.59 -12.15 -20.19
C GLN A 370 -13.57 -11.11 -21.31
N VAL A 371 -14.01 -9.88 -21.01
CA VAL A 371 -14.26 -8.83 -22.01
C VAL A 371 -13.49 -7.55 -21.71
N LEU A 372 -13.12 -6.82 -22.76
CA LEU A 372 -12.54 -5.49 -22.72
C LEU A 372 -13.66 -4.45 -22.86
N VAL A 373 -13.86 -3.65 -21.83
CA VAL A 373 -14.78 -2.52 -21.79
C VAL A 373 -14.00 -1.24 -22.00
N THR A 374 -14.51 -0.30 -22.80
CA THR A 374 -13.95 1.04 -22.99
C THR A 374 -15.01 2.08 -22.64
N GLY A 375 -14.71 2.98 -21.71
CA GLY A 375 -15.69 3.94 -21.21
C GLY A 375 -16.82 3.23 -20.49
N GLN A 376 -17.96 3.03 -21.17
CA GLN A 376 -19.14 2.42 -20.59
C GLN A 376 -19.77 1.39 -21.52
N ALA A 377 -20.28 0.30 -20.94
CA ALA A 377 -20.95 -0.76 -21.68
C ALA A 377 -22.04 -1.46 -20.89
N ASP A 378 -23.08 -1.91 -21.60
CA ASP A 378 -24.08 -2.82 -21.06
C ASP A 378 -23.69 -4.26 -21.33
N ILE A 379 -23.76 -5.07 -20.29
CA ILE A 379 -23.32 -6.47 -20.30
C ILE A 379 -24.47 -7.32 -19.76
N THR A 380 -24.81 -8.37 -20.50
CA THR A 380 -25.79 -9.36 -20.07
C THR A 380 -25.08 -10.68 -19.76
N ALA A 381 -25.21 -11.16 -18.52
CA ALA A 381 -24.66 -12.44 -18.08
C ALA A 381 -25.75 -13.27 -17.37
N SER A 382 -26.00 -14.49 -17.85
CA SER A 382 -27.06 -15.37 -17.34
C SER A 382 -28.43 -14.66 -17.21
N GLY A 383 -28.78 -13.83 -18.18
CA GLY A 383 -30.05 -13.08 -18.22
C GLY A 383 -30.10 -11.83 -17.33
N LEU A 384 -29.06 -11.54 -16.55
CA LEU A 384 -28.93 -10.30 -15.79
C LEU A 384 -28.17 -9.27 -16.61
N THR A 385 -28.79 -8.12 -16.84
CA THR A 385 -28.15 -6.98 -17.51
C THR A 385 -27.67 -5.97 -16.46
N PHE A 386 -26.44 -5.51 -16.63
CA PHE A 386 -25.84 -4.48 -15.80
C PHE A 386 -24.96 -3.58 -16.66
N THR A 387 -24.66 -2.40 -16.12
CA THR A 387 -23.86 -1.38 -16.79
C THR A 387 -22.50 -1.30 -16.12
N ALA A 388 -21.44 -1.50 -16.90
CA ALA A 388 -20.06 -1.31 -16.46
C ALA A 388 -19.54 0.04 -16.94
N SER A 389 -19.07 0.87 -16.02
CA SER A 389 -18.43 2.16 -16.29
C SER A 389 -16.98 2.14 -15.80
N VAL A 390 -16.04 2.41 -16.71
CA VAL A 390 -14.59 2.41 -16.45
C VAL A 390 -14.14 3.81 -16.08
N THR A 391 -13.48 3.93 -14.94
CA THR A 391 -12.84 5.17 -14.48
C THR A 391 -11.32 5.02 -14.51
N LEU A 392 -10.57 6.08 -14.23
CA LEU A 392 -9.12 6.02 -14.10
C LEU A 392 -8.65 5.06 -12.99
N SER A 393 -9.47 4.84 -11.96
CA SER A 393 -9.09 4.08 -10.76
C SER A 393 -9.73 2.69 -10.67
N GLY A 394 -10.67 2.36 -11.55
CA GLY A 394 -11.34 1.06 -11.49
C GLY A 394 -12.58 0.95 -12.38
N VAL A 395 -13.52 0.13 -11.95
CA VAL A 395 -14.80 -0.09 -12.62
C VAL A 395 -15.92 0.05 -11.62
N ARG A 396 -17.01 0.67 -12.08
CA ARG A 396 -18.29 0.69 -11.39
C ARG A 396 -19.30 -0.16 -12.15
N ILE A 397 -20.07 -0.94 -11.41
CA ILE A 397 -21.11 -1.81 -11.93
C ILE A 397 -22.43 -1.32 -11.36
N LEU A 398 -23.34 -0.88 -12.22
CA LEU A 398 -24.70 -0.51 -11.86
C LEU A 398 -25.68 -1.60 -12.30
N GLN A 399 -26.50 -2.04 -11.35
CA GLN A 399 -27.63 -2.93 -11.59
C GLN A 399 -28.82 -2.44 -10.76
N ASP A 400 -30.03 -2.92 -11.04
CA ASP A 400 -31.25 -2.48 -10.36
C ASP A 400 -31.15 -2.58 -8.82
N SER A 401 -30.44 -3.60 -8.30
CA SER A 401 -30.25 -3.82 -6.86
C SER A 401 -29.22 -2.90 -6.20
N GLY A 402 -28.36 -2.22 -6.97
CA GLY A 402 -27.32 -1.37 -6.39
C GLY A 402 -26.14 -1.08 -7.30
N GLU A 403 -25.11 -0.49 -6.70
CA GLU A 403 -23.85 -0.16 -7.35
C GLU A 403 -22.71 -0.92 -6.65
N LEU A 404 -21.78 -1.44 -7.43
CA LEU A 404 -20.50 -1.94 -6.95
C LEU A 404 -19.40 -1.08 -7.55
N SER A 405 -18.39 -0.72 -6.75
CA SER A 405 -17.21 -0.02 -7.23
C SER A 405 -15.97 -0.75 -6.72
N PHE A 406 -15.05 -1.08 -7.61
CA PHE A 406 -13.81 -1.74 -7.23
C PHE A 406 -12.65 -1.38 -8.16
N GLY A 407 -11.47 -1.26 -7.57
CA GLY A 407 -10.20 -1.04 -8.27
C GLY A 407 -9.58 -2.35 -8.78
N THR A 408 -8.41 -2.23 -9.40
CA THR A 408 -7.66 -3.36 -10.00
C THR A 408 -7.54 -4.53 -9.03
N GLY A 409 -7.86 -5.74 -9.50
CA GLY A 409 -7.81 -6.97 -8.71
C GLY A 409 -9.02 -7.18 -7.79
N GLY A 410 -9.86 -6.16 -7.60
CA GLY A 410 -11.11 -6.28 -6.87
C GLY A 410 -12.17 -7.08 -7.62
N SER A 411 -13.15 -7.58 -6.86
CA SER A 411 -14.31 -8.29 -7.39
C SER A 411 -15.54 -7.98 -6.57
N GLY A 412 -16.71 -8.03 -7.20
CA GLY A 412 -18.00 -7.93 -6.53
C GLY A 412 -18.99 -8.91 -7.13
N SER A 413 -20.03 -9.27 -6.37
CA SER A 413 -21.11 -10.12 -6.86
C SER A 413 -22.46 -9.47 -6.60
N PHE A 414 -23.40 -9.66 -7.52
CA PHE A 414 -24.77 -9.18 -7.42
C PHE A 414 -25.71 -10.19 -8.08
N GLY A 415 -27.00 -10.08 -7.79
CA GLY A 415 -28.02 -10.99 -8.31
C GLY A 415 -28.99 -11.44 -7.22
N THR A 416 -29.65 -12.57 -7.47
CA THR A 416 -30.58 -13.19 -6.51
C THR A 416 -30.02 -14.56 -6.09
N PRO A 417 -30.46 -15.12 -4.96
CA PRO A 417 -30.06 -16.47 -4.57
C PRO A 417 -30.31 -17.47 -5.71
N GLY A 418 -29.25 -18.16 -6.16
CA GLY A 418 -29.29 -19.10 -7.30
C GLY A 418 -29.02 -18.48 -8.68
N HIS A 419 -28.83 -17.16 -8.76
CA HIS A 419 -28.48 -16.42 -9.97
C HIS A 419 -27.52 -15.28 -9.63
N MET A 420 -26.31 -15.62 -9.19
CA MET A 420 -25.30 -14.62 -8.85
C MET A 420 -24.36 -14.39 -10.03
N VAL A 421 -24.07 -13.13 -10.34
CA VAL A 421 -23.02 -12.71 -11.25
C VAL A 421 -21.87 -12.17 -10.42
N THR A 422 -20.69 -12.74 -10.60
CA THR A 422 -19.43 -12.25 -10.04
C THR A 422 -18.64 -11.56 -11.13
N VAL A 423 -18.24 -10.32 -10.88
CA VAL A 423 -17.38 -9.52 -11.76
C VAL A 423 -16.05 -9.29 -11.05
N ARG A 424 -14.95 -9.59 -11.73
CA ARG A 424 -13.59 -9.33 -11.27
C ARG A 424 -12.88 -8.41 -12.26
N LEU A 425 -12.22 -7.38 -11.76
CA LEU A 425 -11.41 -6.48 -12.57
C LEU A 425 -10.00 -7.04 -12.76
N ALA A 426 -9.70 -7.56 -13.94
CA ALA A 426 -8.39 -8.11 -14.27
C ALA A 426 -7.33 -7.02 -14.53
N GLY A 427 -7.76 -5.85 -15.03
CA GLY A 427 -6.88 -4.69 -15.20
C GLY A 427 -7.66 -3.47 -15.70
N VAL A 428 -7.15 -2.27 -15.42
CA VAL A 428 -7.66 -0.98 -15.91
C VAL A 428 -6.50 -0.11 -16.40
N LEU A 429 -6.69 0.57 -17.52
CA LEU A 429 -5.70 1.47 -18.13
C LEU A 429 -6.40 2.39 -19.14
N ASP A 430 -6.12 3.69 -19.08
CA ASP A 430 -6.56 4.68 -20.08
C ASP A 430 -8.07 4.61 -20.43
N GLY A 431 -8.93 4.49 -19.41
CA GLY A 431 -10.40 4.41 -19.60
C GLY A 431 -10.88 3.07 -20.18
N LYS A 432 -10.02 2.04 -20.17
CA LYS A 432 -10.33 0.68 -20.59
C LYS A 432 -10.13 -0.30 -19.45
N ALA A 433 -10.96 -1.32 -19.38
CA ALA A 433 -10.89 -2.35 -18.35
C ALA A 433 -11.13 -3.74 -18.91
N VAL A 434 -10.44 -4.73 -18.36
CA VAL A 434 -10.69 -6.14 -18.65
C VAL A 434 -11.46 -6.74 -17.49
N LEU A 435 -12.68 -7.19 -17.76
CA LEU A 435 -13.57 -7.79 -16.79
C LEU A 435 -13.62 -9.29 -17.00
N ASP A 436 -13.39 -10.04 -15.92
CA ASP A 436 -13.66 -11.48 -15.83
C ASP A 436 -15.01 -11.66 -15.13
N ILE A 437 -15.99 -12.18 -15.86
CA ILE A 437 -17.37 -12.30 -15.42
C ILE A 437 -17.72 -13.77 -15.36
N SER A 438 -18.27 -14.20 -14.24
CA SER A 438 -18.72 -15.57 -14.01
C SER A 438 -20.06 -15.60 -13.28
N THR A 439 -20.74 -16.74 -13.35
CA THR A 439 -22.03 -16.97 -12.70
C THR A 439 -21.99 -18.26 -11.88
N GLY A 440 -22.77 -18.29 -10.80
CA GLY A 440 -22.81 -19.39 -9.85
C GLY A 440 -24.17 -19.57 -9.18
#